data_AF-A0ABD1MNN4-F1
#
_entry.id   AF-A0ABD1MNN4-F1
#
_cell.length_a   1.000
_cell.length_b   1.000
_cell.length_c   1.000
_cell.angle_alpha   90.00
_cell.angle_beta   90.00
_cell.angle_gamma   90.00
#
_symmetry.space_group_name_H-M   'P 1'
#
loop_
_entity.id
_entity.type
_entity.pdbx_description
1 polymer ?
#
loop_
_entity_poly.entity_id
_entity_poly.type
_entity_poly.pdbx_seq_one_letter_code
_entity_poly.pdbx_strand_id
1 'polypeptide(L)'
;MLGILVGLFHLSVCSPQRLYKGLRMGNIETVLSSSIAIVFFAAFFVAGTMWYGSTTTPIELFGHTRYQWDQGYFQQEIYRRVGAGLAENQNLSEAWSKIPKKLAFYDYIGNNPAKMGLFRVGSMDNEYGIAVGWLGHPIFRDKEGHELFI
;
A
#
# COMPACT_ATOMS: atom_id res chain seq x y z
N MET A 1 -19.92 -15.87 13.94
CA MET A 1 -20.50 -17.12 14.45
C MET A 1 -19.64 -17.78 15.52
N LEU A 2 -18.37 -18.12 15.25
CA LEU A 2 -17.51 -18.78 16.25
C LEU A 2 -17.38 -18.00 17.57
N GLY A 3 -17.24 -16.67 17.52
CA GLY A 3 -17.16 -15.83 18.71
C GLY A 3 -18.38 -15.93 19.63
N ILE A 4 -19.59 -16.12 19.07
CA ILE A 4 -20.82 -16.30 19.86
C ILE A 4 -20.80 -17.64 20.58
N LEU A 5 -20.39 -18.70 19.88
CA LEU A 5 -20.28 -20.05 20.46
C LEU A 5 -19.24 -20.09 21.58
N VAL A 6 -18.06 -19.50 21.36
CA VAL A 6 -16.99 -19.40 22.37
C VAL A 6 -17.44 -18.53 23.56
N GLY A 7 -18.18 -17.45 23.31
CA GLY A 7 -18.77 -16.63 24.36
C GLY A 7 -19.76 -17.40 25.25
N LEU A 8 -20.69 -18.13 24.64
CA LEU A 8 -21.65 -18.98 25.38
C LEU A 8 -20.95 -20.08 26.17
N PHE A 9 -19.91 -20.68 25.60
CA PHE A 9 -19.08 -21.67 26.31
C PHE A 9 -18.44 -21.07 27.56
N HIS A 10 -17.81 -19.89 27.46
CA HIS A 10 -17.19 -19.22 28.60
C HIS A 10 -18.17 -18.73 29.67
N LEU A 11 -19.44 -18.47 29.32
CA LEU A 11 -20.50 -18.19 30.31
C LEU A 11 -21.00 -19.46 31.01
N SER A 12 -20.96 -20.60 30.33
CA SER A 12 -21.57 -21.85 30.82
C SER A 12 -20.59 -22.73 31.60
N VAL A 13 -19.28 -22.55 31.44
CA VAL A 13 -18.25 -23.47 31.96
C VAL A 13 -17.21 -22.71 32.79
N CYS A 14 -17.00 -23.15 34.03
CA CYS A 14 -15.94 -22.63 34.90
C CYS A 14 -14.54 -23.11 34.50
N SER A 15 -13.53 -22.28 34.76
CA SER A 15 -12.12 -22.60 34.46
C SER A 15 -11.62 -23.85 35.23
N PRO A 16 -10.92 -24.79 34.56
CA PRO A 16 -10.26 -25.90 35.24
C PRO A 16 -9.21 -25.44 36.26
N GLN A 17 -9.13 -26.12 37.40
CA GLN A 17 -8.28 -25.69 38.53
C GLN A 17 -6.79 -25.57 38.17
N ARG A 18 -6.27 -26.46 37.29
CA ARG A 18 -4.88 -26.41 36.81
C ARG A 18 -4.59 -25.12 36.04
N LEU A 19 -5.50 -24.71 35.15
CA LEU A 19 -5.36 -23.48 34.36
C LEU A 19 -5.53 -22.23 35.22
N TYR A 20 -6.52 -22.24 36.13
CA TYR A 20 -6.76 -21.12 37.04
C TYR A 20 -5.52 -20.78 37.87
N LYS A 21 -4.85 -21.80 38.42
CA LYS A 21 -3.59 -21.63 39.18
C LYS A 21 -2.41 -21.32 38.28
N GLY A 22 -2.23 -22.07 37.19
CA GLY A 22 -1.08 -21.93 36.28
C GLY A 22 -1.01 -20.55 35.63
N LEU A 23 -2.15 -20.00 35.22
CA LEU A 23 -2.24 -18.67 34.60
C LEU A 23 -2.53 -17.55 35.62
N ARG A 24 -2.67 -17.87 36.91
CA ARG A 24 -3.01 -16.89 37.96
C ARG A 24 -4.27 -16.08 37.63
N MET A 25 -5.35 -16.75 37.22
CA MET A 25 -6.59 -16.09 36.74
C MET A 25 -7.30 -15.20 37.77
N GLY A 26 -6.96 -15.29 39.06
CA GLY A 26 -7.44 -14.37 40.09
C GLY A 26 -6.73 -13.02 40.14
N ASN A 27 -5.63 -12.84 39.38
CA ASN A 27 -4.93 -11.55 39.27
C ASN A 27 -5.33 -10.85 37.96
N ILE A 28 -5.80 -9.61 38.06
CA ILE A 28 -6.20 -8.80 36.91
C ILE A 28 -5.03 -8.48 35.97
N GLU A 29 -3.80 -8.43 36.50
CA GLU A 29 -2.61 -8.19 35.67
C GLU A 29 -2.39 -9.30 34.64
N THR A 30 -2.85 -10.53 34.90
CA THR A 30 -2.81 -11.60 33.88
C THR A 30 -3.67 -11.23 32.67
N VAL A 31 -4.85 -10.67 32.90
CA VAL A 31 -5.75 -10.20 31.83
C VAL A 31 -5.13 -9.03 31.09
N LEU A 32 -4.50 -8.10 31.81
CA LEU A 32 -3.78 -6.98 31.19
C LEU A 32 -2.63 -7.49 30.30
N SER A 33 -1.82 -8.41 30.80
CA SER A 33 -0.68 -8.99 30.07
C SER A 33 -1.10 -9.68 28.79
N SER A 34 -2.13 -10.54 28.85
CA SER A 34 -2.65 -11.22 27.66
C SER A 34 -3.33 -10.25 26.67
N SER A 35 -3.97 -9.19 27.18
CA SER A 35 -4.59 -8.15 26.34
C SER A 35 -3.55 -7.32 25.59
N ILE A 36 -2.45 -6.93 26.24
CA ILE A 36 -1.34 -6.21 25.59
C ILE A 36 -0.75 -7.08 24.46
N ALA A 37 -0.56 -8.38 24.72
CA ALA A 37 -0.02 -9.29 23.72
C ALA A 37 -0.91 -9.39 22.47
N ILE A 38 -2.25 -9.50 22.63
CA ILE A 38 -3.15 -9.60 21.46
C ILE A 38 -3.30 -8.28 20.72
N VAL A 39 -3.27 -7.13 21.42
CA VAL A 39 -3.30 -5.81 20.79
C VAL A 39 -2.03 -5.56 19.98
N PHE A 40 -0.86 -5.90 20.53
CA PHE A 40 0.40 -5.79 19.80
C PHE A 40 0.43 -6.70 18.56
N PHE A 41 -0.05 -7.93 18.71
CA PHE A 41 -0.23 -8.86 17.60
C PHE A 41 -1.11 -8.24 16.49
N ALA A 42 -2.29 -7.74 16.84
CA ALA A 42 -3.18 -7.10 15.87
C ALA A 42 -2.53 -5.87 15.19
N ALA A 43 -1.84 -5.02 15.97
CA ALA A 43 -1.14 -3.85 15.44
C ALA A 43 -0.06 -4.23 14.42
N PHE A 44 0.69 -5.30 14.68
CA PHE A 44 1.72 -5.80 13.74
C PHE A 44 1.12 -6.28 12.42
N PHE A 45 -0.01 -7.00 12.47
CA PHE A 45 -0.72 -7.44 11.26
C PHE A 45 -1.26 -6.27 10.45
N VAL A 46 -1.85 -5.27 11.09
CA VAL A 46 -2.34 -4.06 10.41
C VAL A 46 -1.19 -3.28 9.79
N ALA A 47 -0.06 -3.12 10.50
CA ALA A 47 1.13 -2.48 9.95
C ALA A 47 1.66 -3.22 8.71
N GLY A 48 1.73 -4.55 8.76
CA GLY A 48 2.14 -5.36 7.61
C GLY A 48 1.19 -5.21 6.41
N THR A 49 -0.11 -5.37 6.63
CA THR A 49 -1.11 -5.26 5.54
C THR A 49 -1.21 -3.86 4.94
N MET A 50 -0.94 -2.81 5.71
CA MET A 50 -0.80 -1.45 5.19
C MET A 50 0.47 -1.30 4.33
N TRP A 51 1.60 -1.82 4.79
CA TRP A 51 2.89 -1.64 4.10
C TRP A 51 3.02 -2.46 2.81
N TYR A 52 2.54 -3.71 2.82
CA TYR A 52 2.60 -4.61 1.67
C TYR A 52 1.39 -4.49 0.74
N GLY A 53 0.29 -3.93 1.22
CA GLY A 53 -0.98 -3.84 0.50
C GLY A 53 -1.86 -5.08 0.68
N SER A 54 -3.17 -4.84 0.71
CA SER A 54 -4.21 -5.87 0.84
C SER A 54 -5.53 -5.34 0.27
N THR A 55 -6.55 -6.19 0.18
CA THR A 55 -7.88 -5.76 -0.27
C THR A 55 -8.54 -4.74 0.69
N THR A 56 -8.09 -4.68 1.94
CA THR A 56 -8.59 -3.72 2.94
C THR A 56 -7.78 -2.42 3.00
N THR A 57 -6.68 -2.32 2.24
CA THR A 57 -5.82 -1.14 2.16
C THR A 57 -5.68 -0.66 0.71
N PRO A 58 -6.78 -0.21 0.07
CA PRO A 58 -6.79 0.14 -1.34
C PRO A 58 -5.97 1.40 -1.64
N ILE A 59 -5.26 1.38 -2.77
CA ILE A 59 -4.34 2.45 -3.17
C ILE A 59 -5.02 3.79 -3.46
N GLU A 60 -6.33 3.79 -3.72
CA GLU A 60 -7.10 5.00 -3.95
C GLU A 60 -7.36 5.78 -2.65
N LEU A 61 -7.28 5.10 -1.50
CA LEU A 61 -7.47 5.72 -0.18
C LEU A 61 -6.14 5.95 0.54
N PHE A 62 -5.17 5.05 0.39
CA PHE A 62 -3.92 5.07 1.16
C PHE A 62 -2.67 5.37 0.33
N GLY A 63 -2.80 5.53 -0.99
CA GLY A 63 -1.65 5.61 -1.89
C GLY A 63 -1.09 4.24 -2.26
N HIS A 64 -0.20 4.22 -3.25
CA HIS A 64 0.42 2.99 -3.74
C HIS A 64 1.56 2.53 -2.82
N THR A 65 1.95 1.27 -2.91
CA THR A 65 3.05 0.73 -2.09
C THR A 65 4.41 1.02 -2.75
N ARG A 66 5.48 0.96 -1.96
CA ARG A 66 6.85 1.04 -2.50
C ARG A 66 7.16 -0.08 -3.49
N TYR A 67 6.56 -1.25 -3.31
CA TYR A 67 6.83 -2.44 -4.11
C TYR A 67 6.32 -2.28 -5.54
N GLN A 68 5.23 -1.53 -5.72
CA GLN A 68 4.73 -1.18 -7.05
C GLN A 68 5.72 -0.30 -7.82
N TRP A 69 6.42 0.60 -7.13
CA TRP A 69 7.51 1.38 -7.73
C TRP A 69 8.74 0.50 -8.01
N ASP A 70 9.20 -0.25 -7.00
CA ASP A 70 10.42 -1.07 -7.07
C ASP A 70 10.34 -2.12 -8.21
N GLN A 71 9.14 -2.57 -8.59
CA GLN A 71 8.90 -3.51 -9.69
C GLN A 71 8.47 -2.85 -11.01
N GLY A 72 8.34 -1.52 -11.06
CA GLY A 72 7.85 -0.80 -12.25
C GLY A 72 6.42 -1.20 -12.66
N TYR A 73 5.55 -1.47 -11.68
CA TYR A 73 4.20 -2.01 -11.91
C TYR A 73 3.35 -1.09 -12.81
N PHE A 74 3.29 0.21 -12.50
CA PHE A 74 2.51 1.16 -13.29
C PHE A 74 3.19 1.48 -14.62
N GLN A 75 4.52 1.64 -14.62
CA GLN A 75 5.32 1.77 -15.83
C GLN A 75 5.03 0.66 -16.85
N GLN A 76 5.02 -0.60 -16.43
CA GLN A 76 4.72 -1.74 -17.31
C GLN A 76 3.31 -1.66 -17.90
N GLU A 77 2.31 -1.30 -17.10
CA GLU A 77 0.93 -1.13 -17.57
C GLU A 77 0.80 0.04 -18.57
N ILE A 78 1.53 1.14 -18.33
CA ILE A 78 1.60 2.27 -19.26
C ILE A 78 2.19 1.82 -20.60
N TYR A 79 3.36 1.17 -20.60
CA TYR A 79 3.99 0.68 -21.83
C TYR A 79 3.13 -0.36 -22.55
N ARG A 80 2.41 -1.21 -21.81
CA ARG A 80 1.46 -2.16 -22.41
C ARG A 80 0.34 -1.44 -23.17
N ARG A 81 -0.22 -0.37 -22.60
CA ARG A 81 -1.28 0.43 -23.26
C ARG A 81 -0.75 1.20 -24.47
N VAL A 82 0.42 1.81 -24.35
CA VAL A 82 1.06 2.52 -25.47
C VAL A 82 1.39 1.54 -26.60
N GLY A 83 1.96 0.39 -26.28
CA GLY A 83 2.25 -0.67 -27.25
C GLY A 83 1.00 -1.18 -27.97
N ALA A 84 -0.12 -1.34 -27.26
CA ALA A 84 -1.41 -1.67 -27.87
C ALA A 84 -1.89 -0.58 -28.84
N GLY A 85 -1.78 0.70 -28.46
CA GLY A 85 -2.13 1.81 -29.35
C GLY A 85 -1.28 1.85 -30.63
N LEU A 86 0.04 1.60 -30.51
CA LEU A 86 0.95 1.50 -31.65
C LEU A 86 0.61 0.31 -32.56
N ALA A 87 0.22 -0.83 -32.00
CA ALA A 87 -0.22 -2.00 -32.77
C ALA A 87 -1.53 -1.72 -33.55
N GLU A 88 -2.34 -0.78 -33.07
CA GLU A 88 -3.54 -0.28 -33.76
C GLU A 88 -3.22 0.83 -34.81
N ASN A 89 -1.95 0.99 -35.21
CA ASN A 89 -1.46 2.01 -36.14
C ASN A 89 -1.64 3.46 -35.68
N GLN A 90 -1.76 3.69 -34.37
CA GLN A 90 -1.75 5.05 -33.83
C GLN A 90 -0.34 5.62 -33.87
N ASN A 91 -0.23 6.94 -34.05
CA ASN A 91 1.06 7.58 -33.87
C ASN A 91 1.43 7.66 -32.37
N LEU A 92 2.70 7.88 -32.09
CA LEU A 92 3.22 7.88 -30.72
C LEU A 92 2.55 8.93 -29.83
N SER A 93 2.27 10.12 -30.37
CA SER A 93 1.60 11.21 -29.64
C SER A 93 0.16 10.82 -29.26
N GLU A 94 -0.57 10.21 -30.19
CA GLU A 94 -1.92 9.68 -29.96
C GLU A 94 -1.92 8.60 -28.88
N ALA A 95 -1.01 7.62 -28.98
CA ALA A 95 -0.91 6.54 -28.00
C ALA A 95 -0.65 7.08 -26.58
N TRP A 96 0.28 8.04 -26.43
CA TRP A 96 0.57 8.67 -25.15
C TRP A 96 -0.56 9.57 -24.63
N SER A 97 -1.26 10.29 -25.52
CA SER A 97 -2.38 11.15 -25.14
C SER A 97 -3.56 10.39 -24.52
N LYS A 98 -3.70 9.09 -24.83
CA LYS A 98 -4.74 8.20 -24.28
C LYS A 98 -4.42 7.68 -22.88
N ILE A 99 -3.20 7.89 -22.37
CA ILE A 99 -2.83 7.45 -21.03
C ILE A 99 -3.55 8.31 -19.98
N PRO A 100 -4.29 7.71 -19.03
CA PRO A 100 -4.95 8.47 -17.98
C PRO A 100 -3.93 9.19 -17.09
N LYS A 101 -4.17 10.47 -16.82
CA LYS A 101 -3.32 11.29 -15.93
C LYS A 101 -3.15 10.65 -14.54
N LYS A 102 -4.21 10.01 -14.01
CA LYS A 102 -4.17 9.29 -12.73
C LYS A 102 -3.16 8.13 -12.77
N LEU A 103 -3.10 7.38 -13.87
CA LEU A 103 -2.17 6.27 -14.04
C LEU A 103 -0.73 6.78 -14.17
N ALA A 104 -0.51 7.83 -14.96
CA ALA A 104 0.79 8.49 -15.05
C ALA A 104 1.26 9.03 -13.69
N PHE A 105 0.33 9.55 -12.88
CA PHE A 105 0.65 10.04 -11.55
C PHE A 105 1.00 8.91 -10.56
N TYR A 106 0.42 7.71 -10.70
CA TYR A 106 0.86 6.56 -9.91
C TYR A 106 2.29 6.10 -10.24
N ASP A 107 2.77 6.39 -11.45
CA ASP A 107 4.14 6.10 -11.88
C ASP A 107 5.10 7.26 -11.58
N TYR A 108 4.85 7.99 -10.48
CA TYR A 108 5.69 9.10 -10.02
C TYR A 108 6.31 8.80 -8.66
N ILE A 109 7.63 8.90 -8.57
CA ILE A 109 8.39 8.53 -7.36
C ILE A 109 8.03 9.35 -6.12
N GLY A 110 7.52 10.57 -6.27
CA GLY A 110 7.09 11.40 -5.13
C GLY A 110 5.89 10.82 -4.39
N ASN A 111 5.13 9.93 -5.02
CA ASN A 111 4.01 9.22 -4.40
C ASN A 111 4.45 7.93 -3.68
N ASN A 112 5.74 7.55 -3.77
CA ASN A 112 6.26 6.37 -3.10
C ASN A 112 6.38 6.64 -1.57
N PRO A 113 5.69 5.86 -0.71
CA PRO A 113 5.69 6.08 0.73
C PRO A 113 7.06 5.89 1.39
N ALA A 114 8.03 5.27 0.70
CA ALA A 114 9.39 5.06 1.21
C ALA A 114 10.36 6.23 0.94
N LYS A 115 9.89 7.37 0.44
CA LYS A 115 10.75 8.54 0.12
C LYS A 115 10.80 9.63 1.18
N MET A 116 9.86 9.66 2.11
CA MET A 116 9.79 10.70 3.14
C MET A 116 10.84 10.50 4.25
N GLY A 117 11.12 11.56 5.01
CA GLY A 117 12.04 11.53 6.15
C GLY A 117 11.31 11.66 7.49
N LEU A 118 11.90 11.10 8.56
CA LEU A 118 11.28 11.04 9.91
C LEU A 118 10.80 12.41 10.45
N PHE A 119 11.50 13.50 10.11
CA PHE A 119 11.18 14.84 10.58
C PHE A 119 10.54 15.74 9.51
N ARG A 120 10.17 15.18 8.35
CA ARG A 120 9.36 15.89 7.36
C ARG A 120 7.90 15.73 7.75
N VAL A 121 7.29 16.83 8.19
CA VAL A 121 5.94 16.84 8.75
C VAL A 121 4.96 17.54 7.82
N GLY A 122 3.71 17.07 7.81
CA GLY A 122 2.63 17.64 6.99
C GLY A 122 2.23 16.75 5.83
N SER A 123 1.47 17.32 4.89
CA SER A 123 1.00 16.62 3.69
C SER A 123 2.11 16.50 2.64
N MET A 124 1.95 15.56 1.70
CA MET A 124 2.81 15.47 0.51
C MET A 124 2.77 16.77 -0.32
N ASP A 125 1.63 17.46 -0.34
CA ASP A 125 1.46 18.74 -1.05
C ASP A 125 2.36 19.84 -0.48
N ASN A 126 2.67 19.81 0.83
CA ASN A 126 3.60 20.78 1.42
C ASN A 126 5.05 20.55 0.96
N GLU A 127 5.40 19.31 0.62
CA GLU A 127 6.76 18.96 0.19
C GLU A 127 6.95 19.14 -1.31
N TYR A 128 6.01 18.65 -2.11
CA TYR A 128 6.13 18.60 -3.58
C TYR A 128 5.23 19.59 -4.32
N GLY A 129 4.34 20.28 -3.62
CA GLY A 129 3.30 21.11 -4.22
C GLY A 129 2.09 20.31 -4.68
N ILE A 130 1.06 21.04 -5.14
CA ILE A 130 -0.17 20.44 -5.66
C ILE A 130 0.03 20.08 -7.13
N ALA A 131 -0.28 18.83 -7.50
CA ALA A 131 -0.21 18.39 -8.88
C ALA A 131 -1.24 19.12 -9.76
N VAL A 132 -0.77 19.93 -10.72
CA VAL A 132 -1.63 20.71 -11.63
C VAL A 132 -1.96 19.96 -12.91
N GLY A 133 -1.00 19.21 -13.45
CA GLY A 133 -1.18 18.51 -14.72
C GLY A 133 0.03 17.68 -15.11
N TRP A 134 -0.18 16.78 -16.06
CA TRP A 134 0.86 15.96 -16.66
C TRP A 134 1.37 16.64 -17.93
N LEU A 135 2.69 16.78 -18.06
CA LEU A 135 3.36 17.43 -19.20
C LEU A 135 3.59 16.47 -20.38
N GLY A 136 3.18 15.21 -20.27
CA GLY A 136 3.42 14.17 -21.27
C GLY A 136 4.64 13.32 -20.96
N HIS A 137 4.87 12.33 -21.81
CA HIS A 137 6.01 11.42 -21.70
C HIS A 137 7.22 11.98 -22.47
N PRO A 138 8.37 12.22 -21.82
CA PRO A 138 9.56 12.70 -22.51
C PRO A 138 10.21 11.57 -23.30
N ILE A 139 10.70 11.88 -24.50
CA ILE A 139 11.48 10.96 -25.35
C ILE A 139 12.83 11.62 -25.60
N PHE A 140 13.90 10.98 -25.13
CA PHE A 140 15.25 11.45 -25.32
C PHE A 140 15.88 10.75 -26.52
N ARG A 141 16.57 11.49 -27.38
CA ARG A 141 17.28 10.93 -28.54
C ARG A 141 18.71 11.43 -28.59
N ASP A 142 19.63 10.55 -28.97
CA ASP A 142 21.01 10.95 -29.30
C ASP A 142 21.06 11.70 -30.65
N LYS A 143 22.27 12.11 -31.07
CA LYS A 143 22.46 12.83 -32.35
C LYS A 143 22.21 11.94 -33.57
N GLU A 144 22.26 10.61 -33.41
CA GLU A 144 21.94 9.61 -34.41
C GLU A 144 20.43 9.27 -34.47
N GLY A 145 19.64 9.70 -33.48
CA GLY A 145 18.21 9.47 -33.40
C GLY A 145 17.80 8.22 -32.60
N HIS A 146 18.73 7.53 -31.93
CA HIS A 146 18.41 6.42 -31.04
C HIS A 146 17.75 6.91 -29.76
N GLU A 147 16.75 6.18 -29.28
CA GLU A 147 16.05 6.50 -28.05
C GLU A 147 16.91 6.16 -26.82
N LEU A 148 16.94 7.08 -25.85
CA LEU A 148 17.70 6.97 -24.60
C LEU A 148 16.74 6.85 -23.41
N PHE A 149 17.15 6.06 -22.43
CA PHE A 149 16.39 5.79 -21.20
C PHE A 149 17.16 6.30 -19.97
N ILE A 150 16.43 6.76 -18.95
CA ILE A 150 16.96 7.26 -17.67
C ILE A 150 16.71 6.22 -16.57
#